data_AF-R5I0I0-F1
#
_entry.id   AF-R5I0I0-F1
#
_cell.length_a   1.000
_cell.length_b   1.000
_cell.length_c   1.000
_cell.angle_alpha   90.00
_cell.angle_beta   90.00
_cell.angle_gamma   90.00
#
_symmetry.space_group_name_H-M   'P 1'
#
loop_
_entity.id
_entity.type
_entity.pdbx_description
1 polymer ?
#
loop_
_entity_poly.entity_id
_entity_poly.type
_entity_poly.pdbx_seq_one_letter_code
_entity_poly.pdbx_strand_id
1 'polypeptide(L)'
;MIFVAVCSVFQASAQSQTKRVRGITGRCEISRHITLEEAEQKALQDAKTNALRKAGVPEKLWTVTGLISQDDGSEFSQVLSRMTTLQVDGFINIRDVQYSEEVTDGKRYAVAVIDADVKKGGEIDPTFVLDVNNLETIYKDGETLKFNAKIYGHDAYLHLFWFDGTSGSVVYPNQYEAKKIFHKEADYKFPTNENMDYIMEKQDKSKKFETINLILVATKRDIPFIESSITFESVLKWIYAIPADERAAWREAIVIQ
;
A
#
# COMPACT_ATOMS: atom_id res chain seq x y z
N MET A 1 35.15 45.67 2.22
CA MET A 1 33.76 45.31 2.60
C MET A 1 33.42 44.01 1.90
N ILE A 2 33.23 42.93 2.67
CA ILE A 2 32.86 41.61 2.14
C ILE A 2 31.33 41.57 2.10
N PHE A 3 30.76 41.50 0.89
CA PHE A 3 29.33 41.29 0.70
C PHE A 3 29.04 39.78 0.78
N VAL A 4 28.43 39.35 1.89
CA VAL A 4 27.86 38.01 2.03
C VAL A 4 26.44 38.08 1.48
N ALA A 5 26.23 37.57 0.26
CA ALA A 5 24.91 37.37 -0.31
C ALA A 5 24.34 36.05 0.24
N VAL A 6 23.47 36.15 1.24
CA VAL A 6 22.68 35.01 1.73
C VAL A 6 21.54 34.79 0.73
N CYS A 7 21.76 33.91 -0.25
CA CYS A 7 20.68 33.36 -1.06
C CYS A 7 19.88 32.39 -0.19
N SER A 8 18.82 32.87 0.44
CA SER A 8 17.78 32.05 1.01
C SER A 8 17.09 31.29 -0.12
N VAL A 9 17.47 30.02 -0.28
CA VAL A 9 16.75 29.06 -1.12
C VAL A 9 15.36 28.91 -0.52
N PHE A 10 14.35 29.44 -1.20
CA PHE A 10 12.96 29.10 -0.94
C PHE A 10 12.81 27.60 -1.23
N GLN A 11 12.85 26.78 -0.18
CA GLN A 11 12.30 25.43 -0.24
C GLN A 11 10.78 25.59 -0.43
N ALA A 12 10.34 25.49 -1.68
CA ALA A 12 8.95 25.25 -1.98
C ALA A 12 8.63 23.86 -1.43
N SER A 13 8.06 23.82 -0.22
CA SER A 13 7.40 22.62 0.28
C SER A 13 6.33 22.24 -0.74
N ALA A 14 6.53 21.14 -1.47
CA ALA A 14 5.53 20.53 -2.32
C ALA A 14 4.38 20.04 -1.42
N GLN A 15 3.48 20.95 -1.10
CA GLN A 15 2.33 20.70 -0.26
C GLN A 15 1.43 19.72 -1.02
N SER A 16 1.14 18.55 -0.43
CA SER A 16 0.26 17.54 -1.01
C SER A 16 -1.10 18.14 -1.33
N GLN A 17 -1.29 18.55 -2.58
CA GLN A 17 -2.47 19.31 -2.96
C GLN A 17 -3.64 18.34 -3.10
N THR A 18 -4.49 18.32 -2.07
CA THR A 18 -5.76 17.59 -2.11
C THR A 18 -6.68 18.29 -3.12
N LYS A 19 -6.99 17.63 -4.23
CA LYS A 19 -7.89 18.13 -5.27
C LYS A 19 -9.23 17.44 -5.14
N ARG A 20 -10.26 18.24 -4.83
CA ARG A 20 -11.64 17.76 -4.81
C ARG A 20 -12.19 17.63 -6.22
N VAL A 21 -12.73 16.47 -6.53
CA VAL A 21 -13.41 16.17 -7.80
C VAL A 21 -14.86 15.83 -7.50
N ARG A 22 -15.78 16.39 -8.28
CA ARG A 22 -17.22 16.19 -8.10
C ARG A 22 -17.86 15.67 -9.37
N GLY A 23 -18.91 14.88 -9.22
CA GLY A 23 -19.73 14.32 -10.29
C GLY A 23 -18.91 13.47 -11.26
N ILE A 24 -18.01 12.62 -10.76
CA ILE A 24 -17.19 11.76 -11.61
C ILE A 24 -17.94 10.49 -11.91
N THR A 25 -18.18 10.27 -13.19
CA THR A 25 -18.95 9.13 -13.67
C THR A 25 -18.04 7.98 -14.10
N GLY A 26 -18.44 6.77 -13.75
CA GLY A 26 -17.94 5.53 -14.35
C GLY A 26 -19.10 4.65 -14.78
N ARG A 27 -18.86 3.78 -15.76
CA ARG A 27 -19.93 2.96 -16.36
C ARG A 27 -19.50 1.52 -16.65
N CYS A 28 -20.41 0.58 -16.47
CA CYS A 28 -20.21 -0.83 -16.84
C CYS A 28 -21.44 -1.38 -17.56
N GLU A 29 -21.25 -2.11 -18.67
CA GLU A 29 -22.35 -2.75 -19.41
C GLU A 29 -22.87 -3.97 -18.63
N ILE A 30 -24.17 -3.99 -18.33
CA ILE A 30 -24.85 -5.11 -17.68
C ILE A 30 -25.08 -6.20 -18.73
N SER A 31 -24.12 -7.09 -18.85
CA SER A 31 -24.19 -8.27 -19.72
C SER A 31 -24.92 -9.43 -19.02
N ARG A 32 -25.26 -10.48 -19.78
CA ARG A 32 -25.92 -11.69 -19.23
C ARG A 32 -25.07 -12.46 -18.22
N HIS A 33 -23.78 -12.17 -18.13
CA HIS A 33 -22.79 -12.90 -17.33
C HIS A 33 -22.34 -12.15 -16.08
N ILE A 34 -22.92 -10.98 -15.78
CA ILE A 34 -22.58 -10.21 -14.58
C ILE A 34 -23.85 -9.81 -13.84
N THR A 35 -23.79 -9.79 -12.52
CA THR A 35 -24.89 -9.28 -11.69
C THR A 35 -24.93 -7.74 -11.74
N LEU A 36 -26.05 -7.15 -11.32
CA LEU A 36 -26.15 -5.69 -11.18
C LEU A 36 -25.09 -5.17 -10.21
N GLU A 37 -24.94 -5.84 -9.07
CA GLU A 37 -23.96 -5.48 -8.04
C GLU A 37 -22.52 -5.55 -8.57
N GLU A 38 -22.15 -6.60 -9.31
CA GLU A 38 -20.84 -6.69 -9.96
C GLU A 38 -20.63 -5.58 -11.00
N ALA A 39 -21.68 -5.20 -11.74
CA ALA A 39 -21.62 -4.11 -12.70
C ALA A 39 -21.46 -2.74 -12.01
N GLU A 40 -22.14 -2.52 -10.88
CA GLU A 40 -22.01 -1.33 -10.04
C GLU A 40 -20.59 -1.20 -9.47
N GLN A 41 -20.00 -2.29 -8.98
CA GLN A 41 -18.62 -2.31 -8.49
C GLN A 41 -17.61 -1.96 -9.59
N LYS A 42 -17.80 -2.52 -10.79
CA LYS A 42 -16.98 -2.18 -11.97
C LYS A 42 -17.16 -0.72 -12.39
N ALA A 43 -18.39 -0.20 -12.37
CA ALA A 43 -18.69 1.20 -12.65
C ALA A 43 -18.03 2.12 -11.61
N LEU A 44 -18.03 1.74 -10.32
CA LEU A 44 -17.34 2.46 -9.26
C LEU A 44 -15.83 2.49 -9.48
N GLN A 45 -15.22 1.37 -9.87
CA GLN A 45 -13.79 1.31 -10.19
C GLN A 45 -13.42 2.22 -11.38
N ASP A 46 -14.25 2.24 -12.42
CA ASP A 46 -14.09 3.15 -13.56
C ASP A 46 -14.21 4.62 -13.10
N ALA A 47 -15.18 4.93 -12.24
CA ALA A 47 -15.37 6.27 -11.68
C ALA A 47 -14.14 6.73 -10.86
N LYS A 48 -13.56 5.84 -10.05
CA LYS A 48 -12.32 6.10 -9.29
C LYS A 48 -11.14 6.38 -10.21
N THR A 49 -10.99 5.60 -11.28
CA THR A 49 -9.93 5.79 -12.28
C THR A 49 -10.09 7.15 -12.97
N ASN A 50 -11.31 7.51 -13.35
CA ASN A 50 -11.63 8.82 -13.92
C ASN A 50 -11.37 9.97 -12.95
N ALA A 51 -11.58 9.76 -11.65
CA ALA A 51 -11.30 10.75 -10.62
C ALA A 51 -9.80 10.99 -10.46
N LEU A 52 -8.98 9.93 -10.44
CA LEU A 52 -7.51 10.01 -10.44
C LEU A 52 -6.99 10.73 -11.69
N ARG A 53 -7.54 10.39 -12.87
CA ARG A 53 -7.23 11.06 -14.14
C ARG A 53 -7.56 12.55 -14.11
N LYS A 54 -8.75 12.93 -13.65
CA LYS A 54 -9.17 14.35 -13.52
C LYS A 54 -8.33 15.09 -12.48
N ALA A 55 -7.83 14.38 -11.47
CA ALA A 55 -6.92 14.94 -10.49
C ALA A 55 -5.49 15.14 -11.03
N GLY A 56 -5.16 14.60 -12.21
CA GLY A 56 -3.83 14.71 -12.82
C GLY A 56 -2.80 13.75 -12.22
N VAL A 57 -3.27 12.62 -11.69
CA VAL A 57 -2.40 11.51 -11.25
C VAL A 57 -1.96 10.74 -12.51
N PRO A 58 -0.65 10.56 -12.76
CA PRO A 58 -0.14 9.74 -13.88
C PRO A 58 -0.69 8.31 -13.91
N GLU A 59 -0.98 7.76 -15.10
CA GLU A 59 -1.59 6.42 -15.26
C GLU A 59 -0.75 5.28 -14.68
N LYS A 60 0.58 5.44 -14.66
CA LYS A 60 1.54 4.51 -14.02
C LYS A 60 1.31 4.38 -12.50
N LEU A 61 0.55 5.30 -11.89
CA LEU A 61 0.26 5.39 -10.46
C LEU A 61 -1.23 5.08 -10.14
N TRP A 62 -1.96 4.38 -11.01
CA TRP A 62 -3.42 4.15 -10.84
C TRP A 62 -3.81 2.83 -10.19
N THR A 63 -2.84 2.02 -9.77
CA THR A 63 -3.18 0.71 -9.24
C THR A 63 -3.39 0.75 -7.74
N VAL A 64 -4.43 0.06 -7.27
CA VAL A 64 -4.87 -0.03 -5.86
C VAL A 64 -5.82 1.09 -5.41
N THR A 65 -6.89 1.34 -6.17
CA THR A 65 -8.14 1.82 -5.53
C THR A 65 -9.41 1.16 -6.04
N GLY A 66 -9.29 0.04 -6.76
CA GLY A 66 -10.45 -0.73 -7.22
C GLY A 66 -11.10 -1.65 -6.17
N LEU A 67 -10.41 -2.00 -5.08
CA LEU A 67 -10.80 -3.15 -4.24
C LEU A 67 -10.95 -2.76 -2.76
N ILE A 68 -11.85 -1.82 -2.49
CA ILE A 68 -12.44 -1.66 -1.15
C ILE A 68 -13.92 -1.90 -1.34
N SER A 69 -14.24 -3.15 -1.63
CA SER A 69 -15.59 -3.70 -1.55
C SER A 69 -15.39 -5.08 -0.98
N GLN A 70 -16.01 -5.31 0.18
CA GLN A 70 -16.10 -6.61 0.83
C GLN A 70 -16.60 -7.61 -0.21
N ASP A 71 -15.74 -8.52 -0.65
CA ASP A 71 -15.93 -9.96 -0.45
C ASP A 71 -14.77 -10.72 -1.09
N ASP A 72 -14.34 -11.75 -0.38
CA ASP A 72 -13.31 -12.73 -0.74
C ASP A 72 -11.89 -12.22 -1.05
N GLY A 73 -11.06 -12.20 0.01
CA GLY A 73 -9.61 -11.98 -0.03
C GLY A 73 -8.79 -12.98 -0.85
N SER A 74 -9.42 -13.85 -1.64
CA SER A 74 -8.78 -14.86 -2.49
C SER A 74 -8.35 -14.30 -3.86
N GLU A 75 -9.14 -13.43 -4.49
CA GLU A 75 -8.78 -12.83 -5.79
C GLU A 75 -7.83 -11.63 -5.66
N PHE A 76 -7.88 -10.95 -4.51
CA PHE A 76 -6.97 -9.83 -4.17
C PHE A 76 -5.50 -10.28 -4.10
N SER A 77 -5.27 -11.47 -3.53
CA SER A 77 -3.95 -12.09 -3.42
C SER A 77 -3.30 -12.34 -4.80
N GLN A 78 -4.10 -12.71 -5.81
CA GLN A 78 -3.58 -13.04 -7.14
C GLN A 78 -3.22 -11.81 -7.99
N VAL A 79 -3.89 -10.67 -7.79
CA VAL A 79 -3.58 -9.43 -8.52
C VAL A 79 -2.44 -8.67 -7.87
N LEU A 80 -2.32 -8.71 -6.53
CA LEU A 80 -1.17 -8.13 -5.83
C LEU A 80 0.07 -9.04 -5.83
N SER A 81 -0.01 -10.35 -5.97
CA SER A 81 1.19 -11.19 -6.08
C SER A 81 2.08 -10.82 -7.29
N ARG A 82 1.54 -10.07 -8.27
CA ARG A 82 2.28 -9.62 -9.45
C ARG A 82 2.93 -8.24 -9.33
N MET A 83 2.66 -7.50 -8.27
CA MET A 83 3.05 -6.09 -8.17
C MET A 83 4.12 -5.90 -7.08
N THR A 84 5.37 -6.27 -7.33
CA THR A 84 6.50 -6.16 -6.40
C THR A 84 6.83 -4.75 -5.89
N THR A 85 6.06 -3.71 -6.24
CA THR A 85 6.27 -2.33 -5.78
C THR A 85 4.95 -1.70 -5.31
N LEU A 86 4.85 -1.40 -4.03
CA LEU A 86 3.82 -0.51 -3.45
C LEU A 86 4.15 0.96 -3.76
N GLN A 87 4.44 1.26 -5.03
CA GLN A 87 4.84 2.59 -5.53
C GLN A 87 3.65 3.33 -6.15
N VAL A 88 2.54 3.39 -5.44
CA VAL A 88 1.36 4.10 -5.93
C VAL A 88 1.04 5.22 -4.95
N ASP A 89 0.82 6.42 -5.46
CA ASP A 89 0.66 7.62 -4.64
C ASP A 89 -0.55 8.43 -5.11
N GLY A 90 -1.72 7.82 -5.00
CA GLY A 90 -3.00 8.48 -5.24
C GLY A 90 -3.99 8.04 -4.19
N PHE A 91 -4.28 8.91 -3.21
CA PHE A 91 -5.32 8.62 -2.21
C PHE A 91 -6.63 9.24 -2.70
N ILE A 92 -7.59 8.41 -3.11
CA ILE A 92 -8.96 8.84 -3.40
C ILE A 92 -9.85 8.54 -2.18
N ASN A 93 -10.35 9.60 -1.54
CA ASN A 93 -11.34 9.49 -0.49
C ASN A 93 -12.73 9.79 -1.06
N ILE A 94 -13.59 8.77 -1.14
CA ILE A 94 -14.94 8.90 -1.66
C ILE A 94 -15.85 9.46 -0.56
N ARG A 95 -16.52 10.57 -0.86
CA ARG A 95 -17.47 11.21 0.06
C ARG A 95 -18.90 10.78 -0.19
N ASP A 96 -19.27 10.62 -1.45
CA ASP A 96 -20.61 10.23 -1.87
C ASP A 96 -20.51 9.35 -3.11
N VAL A 97 -21.41 8.37 -3.20
CA VAL A 97 -21.58 7.48 -4.35
C VAL A 97 -23.05 7.36 -4.65
N GLN A 98 -23.42 7.62 -5.89
CA GLN A 98 -24.76 7.42 -6.39
C GLN A 98 -24.71 6.41 -7.54
N TYR A 99 -25.52 5.37 -7.43
CA TYR A 99 -25.70 4.38 -8.48
C TYR A 99 -26.98 4.67 -9.27
N SER A 100 -26.90 4.51 -10.57
CA SER A 100 -28.04 4.64 -11.48
C SER A 100 -27.88 3.68 -12.65
N GLU A 101 -28.99 3.36 -13.31
CA GLU A 101 -28.98 2.61 -14.57
C GLU A 101 -29.27 3.52 -15.75
N GLU A 102 -28.51 3.36 -16.83
CA GLU A 102 -28.75 4.04 -18.11
C GLU A 102 -28.98 3.02 -19.22
N VAL A 103 -29.93 3.32 -20.11
CA VAL A 103 -30.18 2.52 -21.32
C VAL A 103 -29.73 3.32 -22.53
N THR A 104 -28.69 2.85 -23.21
CA THR A 104 -28.22 3.43 -24.48
C THR A 104 -28.20 2.34 -25.54
N ASP A 105 -28.79 2.60 -26.70
CA ASP A 105 -28.81 1.66 -27.85
C ASP A 105 -29.28 0.24 -27.50
N GLY A 106 -30.28 0.12 -26.60
CA GLY A 106 -30.84 -1.16 -26.16
C GLY A 106 -29.96 -1.94 -25.17
N LYS A 107 -28.82 -1.38 -24.76
CA LYS A 107 -27.91 -1.94 -23.74
C LYS A 107 -28.11 -1.22 -22.41
N ARG A 108 -28.10 -1.99 -21.32
CA ARG A 108 -28.17 -1.48 -19.95
C ARG A 108 -26.77 -1.25 -19.40
N TYR A 109 -26.57 -0.13 -18.74
CA TYR A 109 -25.32 0.24 -18.09
C TYR A 109 -25.58 0.55 -16.62
N ALA A 110 -24.78 -0.03 -15.74
CA ALA A 110 -24.63 0.45 -14.37
C ALA A 110 -23.73 1.68 -14.41
N VAL A 111 -24.15 2.75 -13.74
CA VAL A 111 -23.47 4.03 -13.71
C VAL A 111 -23.23 4.41 -12.26
N ALA A 112 -21.98 4.72 -11.93
CA ALA A 112 -21.59 5.21 -10.62
C ALA A 112 -21.12 6.66 -10.74
N VAL A 113 -21.72 7.55 -9.95
CA VAL A 113 -21.31 8.95 -9.84
C VAL A 113 -20.70 9.18 -8.47
N ILE A 114 -19.45 9.64 -8.44
CA ILE A 114 -18.72 9.86 -7.19
C ILE A 114 -18.30 11.32 -7.00
N ASP A 115 -18.39 11.75 -5.76
CA ASP A 115 -17.70 12.93 -5.24
C ASP A 115 -16.53 12.45 -4.39
N ALA A 116 -15.31 12.90 -4.70
CA ALA A 116 -14.11 12.42 -4.02
C ALA A 116 -13.07 13.52 -3.79
N ASP A 117 -12.29 13.37 -2.73
CA ASP A 117 -11.06 14.12 -2.54
C ASP A 117 -9.89 13.27 -3.01
N VAL A 118 -9.18 13.73 -4.03
CA VAL A 118 -8.00 13.05 -4.55
C VAL A 118 -6.75 13.77 -4.08
N LYS A 119 -5.92 13.11 -3.29
CA LYS A 119 -4.58 13.60 -2.99
C LYS A 119 -3.65 13.12 -4.07
N LYS A 120 -3.07 14.07 -4.81
CA LYS A 120 -1.94 13.77 -5.68
C LYS A 120 -0.77 13.38 -4.78
N GLY A 121 -0.18 12.26 -5.09
CA GLY A 121 1.07 11.85 -4.50
C GLY A 121 2.17 12.89 -4.66
N GLY A 122 3.05 12.96 -3.68
CA GLY A 122 4.25 13.78 -3.75
C GLY A 122 5.15 13.34 -4.89
N GLU A 123 6.20 14.11 -5.15
CA GLU A 123 7.30 13.59 -5.98
C GLU A 123 7.89 12.37 -5.27
N ILE A 124 8.14 11.28 -5.99
CA ILE A 124 8.82 10.12 -5.42
C ILE A 124 10.31 10.48 -5.36
N ASP A 125 10.99 10.19 -4.25
CA ASP A 125 12.44 10.23 -4.21
C ASP A 125 12.99 8.92 -4.82
N PRO A 126 13.49 8.93 -6.07
CA PRO A 126 13.94 7.71 -6.73
C PRO A 126 15.20 7.12 -6.09
N THR A 127 15.90 7.89 -5.24
CA THR A 127 17.10 7.44 -4.54
C THR A 127 16.77 6.71 -3.24
N PHE A 128 15.56 6.94 -2.70
CA PHE A 128 15.12 6.30 -1.47
C PHE A 128 14.52 4.93 -1.77
N VAL A 129 15.37 3.90 -1.67
CA VAL A 129 15.02 2.53 -2.01
C VAL A 129 15.19 1.65 -0.80
N LEU A 130 14.17 0.82 -0.53
CA LEU A 130 14.23 -0.29 0.41
C LEU A 130 14.44 -1.58 -0.39
N ASP A 131 15.55 -2.25 -0.12
CA ASP A 131 15.94 -3.50 -0.74
C ASP A 131 15.94 -4.61 0.32
N VAL A 132 15.32 -5.75 -0.01
CA VAL A 132 15.20 -6.89 0.89
C VAL A 132 15.73 -8.12 0.18
N ASN A 133 16.75 -8.73 0.78
CA ASN A 133 17.49 -9.85 0.22
C ASN A 133 17.50 -11.03 1.20
N ASN A 134 17.83 -12.22 0.69
CA ASN A 134 17.93 -13.46 1.46
C ASN A 134 16.63 -13.85 2.20
N LEU A 135 15.48 -13.44 1.67
CA LEU A 135 14.19 -13.92 2.15
C LEU A 135 13.80 -15.16 1.34
N GLU A 136 13.47 -16.24 2.03
CA GLU A 136 12.89 -17.42 1.39
C GLU A 136 11.39 -17.19 1.19
N THR A 137 10.80 -17.80 0.16
CA THR A 137 9.36 -17.68 -0.11
C THR A 137 8.57 -18.88 0.40
N ILE A 138 9.26 -19.92 0.86
CA ILE A 138 8.66 -21.17 1.35
C ILE A 138 9.37 -21.57 2.63
N TYR A 139 8.61 -21.76 3.71
CA TYR A 139 9.09 -22.20 5.02
C TYR A 139 8.34 -23.44 5.47
N LYS A 140 8.95 -24.24 6.34
CA LYS A 140 8.28 -25.29 7.09
C LYS A 140 7.68 -24.75 8.38
N ASP A 141 6.62 -25.38 8.86
CA ASP A 141 6.06 -25.08 10.19
C ASP A 141 7.14 -25.20 11.29
N GLY A 142 7.37 -24.11 12.02
CA GLY A 142 8.41 -23.96 13.05
C GLY A 142 9.77 -23.49 12.55
N GLU A 143 9.93 -23.18 11.26
CA GLU A 143 11.18 -22.69 10.69
C GLU A 143 11.41 -21.21 10.99
N THR A 144 12.68 -20.79 11.01
CA THR A 144 13.04 -19.42 11.34
C THR A 144 13.08 -18.52 10.09
N LEU A 145 12.33 -17.43 10.13
CA LEU A 145 12.40 -16.34 9.18
C LEU A 145 13.63 -15.47 9.44
N LYS A 146 14.52 -15.39 8.46
CA LYS A 146 15.67 -14.48 8.43
C LYS A 146 15.75 -13.80 7.08
N PHE A 147 16.12 -12.53 7.07
CA PHE A 147 16.37 -11.78 5.84
C PHE A 147 17.28 -10.58 6.12
N ASN A 148 17.77 -9.98 5.04
CA ASN A 148 18.57 -8.76 5.08
C ASN A 148 17.76 -7.61 4.49
N ALA A 149 17.76 -6.46 5.15
CA ALA A 149 17.21 -5.23 4.63
C ALA A 149 18.33 -4.19 4.47
N LYS A 150 18.32 -3.51 3.33
CA LYS A 150 19.25 -2.44 3.01
C LYS A 150 18.48 -1.25 2.46
N ILE A 151 18.82 -0.06 2.95
CA ILE A 151 18.16 1.18 2.58
C ILE A 151 19.16 2.02 1.79
N TYR A 152 18.72 2.68 0.73
CA TYR A 152 19.54 3.56 -0.10
C TYR A 152 19.03 5.00 -0.04
N GLY A 153 19.90 5.96 -0.35
CA GLY A 153 19.55 7.38 -0.46
C GLY A 153 19.45 8.13 0.87
N HIS A 154 18.70 7.60 1.85
CA HIS A 154 18.42 8.28 3.11
C HIS A 154 18.34 7.31 4.29
N ASP A 155 18.72 7.76 5.49
CA ASP A 155 18.54 7.01 6.74
C ASP A 155 17.04 6.84 7.03
N ALA A 156 16.63 5.71 7.61
CA ALA A 156 15.20 5.44 7.76
C ALA A 156 14.84 4.72 9.05
N TYR A 157 13.57 4.81 9.39
CA TYR A 157 12.91 3.98 10.38
C TYR A 157 12.18 2.87 9.65
N LEU A 158 12.28 1.64 10.15
CA LEU A 158 11.63 0.48 9.57
C LEU A 158 10.40 0.05 10.38
N HIS A 159 9.37 -0.42 9.69
CA HIS A 159 8.21 -1.09 10.26
C HIS A 159 7.94 -2.36 9.46
N LEU A 160 7.98 -3.53 10.11
CA LEU A 160 7.68 -4.82 9.53
C LEU A 160 6.32 -5.29 10.03
N PHE A 161 5.44 -5.60 9.10
CA PHE A 161 4.10 -6.12 9.34
C PHE A 161 3.99 -7.52 8.73
N TRP A 162 3.24 -8.38 9.40
CA TRP A 162 2.82 -9.66 8.86
C TRP A 162 1.31 -9.74 8.82
N PHE A 163 0.77 -10.41 7.81
CA PHE A 163 -0.66 -10.65 7.65
C PHE A 163 -0.90 -12.10 7.23
N ASP A 164 -1.74 -12.79 8.00
CA ASP A 164 -2.40 -14.00 7.54
C ASP A 164 -3.72 -13.63 6.80
N GLY A 165 -4.45 -14.63 6.31
CA GLY A 165 -5.71 -14.41 5.60
C GLY A 165 -6.85 -13.79 6.44
N THR A 166 -6.64 -13.59 7.74
CA THR A 166 -7.65 -13.20 8.73
C THR A 166 -7.21 -12.07 9.67
N SER A 167 -5.92 -11.90 9.92
CA SER A 167 -5.35 -11.03 10.94
C SER A 167 -3.97 -10.50 10.52
N GLY A 168 -3.53 -9.42 11.17
CA GLY A 168 -2.18 -8.90 10.99
C GLY A 168 -1.56 -8.49 12.31
N SER A 169 -0.23 -8.39 12.34
CA SER A 169 0.49 -7.86 13.49
C SER A 169 1.81 -7.20 13.11
N VAL A 170 2.35 -6.39 14.03
CA VAL A 170 3.64 -5.70 13.87
C VAL A 170 4.74 -6.63 14.36
N VAL A 171 5.63 -7.01 13.45
CA VAL A 171 6.83 -7.80 13.77
C VAL A 171 7.96 -6.89 14.25
N TYR A 172 8.13 -5.72 13.64
CA TYR A 172 9.13 -4.73 14.03
C TYR A 172 8.56 -3.30 13.87
N PRO A 173 8.81 -2.37 14.81
CA PRO A 173 9.43 -2.58 16.11
C PRO A 173 8.52 -3.37 17.07
N ASN A 174 9.11 -4.07 18.05
CA ASN A 174 8.38 -4.86 19.05
C ASN A 174 8.98 -4.66 20.45
N GLN A 175 8.45 -5.35 21.46
CA GLN A 175 8.90 -5.24 22.86
C GLN A 175 10.35 -5.69 23.11
N TYR A 176 10.90 -6.55 22.25
CA TYR A 176 12.26 -7.09 22.30
C TYR A 176 13.22 -6.38 21.35
N GLU A 177 12.69 -5.68 20.36
CA GLU A 177 13.42 -4.94 19.34
C GLU A 177 12.93 -3.51 19.25
N ALA A 178 13.62 -2.64 19.98
CA ALA A 178 13.32 -1.23 20.01
C ALA A 178 13.51 -0.59 18.63
N LYS A 179 12.67 0.42 18.37
CA LYS A 179 12.79 1.29 17.21
C LYS A 179 14.17 1.98 17.22
N LYS A 180 14.84 1.97 16.07
CA LYS A 180 16.13 2.65 15.86
C LYS A 180 16.21 3.24 14.45
N ILE A 181 17.22 4.07 14.22
CA ILE A 181 17.56 4.57 12.89
C ILE A 181 18.40 3.52 12.18
N PHE A 182 18.04 3.23 10.94
CA PHE A 182 18.78 2.40 10.01
C PHE A 182 19.51 3.32 9.03
N HIS A 183 20.83 3.26 9.03
CA HIS A 183 21.66 4.10 8.17
C HIS A 183 21.62 3.60 6.73
N LYS A 184 21.58 4.54 5.79
CA LYS A 184 21.65 4.21 4.37
C LYS A 184 22.94 3.45 4.04
N GLU A 185 22.85 2.60 3.03
CA GLU A 185 23.92 1.75 2.49
C GLU A 185 24.46 0.69 3.46
N ALA A 186 24.00 0.65 4.70
CA ALA A 186 24.31 -0.42 5.64
C ALA A 186 23.35 -1.60 5.47
N ASP A 187 23.87 -2.80 5.69
CA ASP A 187 23.12 -4.05 5.62
C ASP A 187 22.67 -4.46 7.01
N TYR A 188 21.37 -4.71 7.19
CA TYR A 188 20.77 -5.06 8.47
C TYR A 188 20.08 -6.42 8.38
N LYS A 189 20.45 -7.31 9.29
CA LYS A 189 19.82 -8.61 9.46
C LYS A 189 18.56 -8.48 10.31
N PHE A 190 17.53 -9.21 9.92
CA PHE A 190 16.30 -9.41 10.66
C PHE A 190 16.17 -10.88 11.07
N PRO A 191 15.86 -11.19 12.35
CA PRO A 191 15.73 -10.25 13.48
C PRO A 191 17.00 -9.45 13.76
N THR A 192 16.83 -8.21 14.21
CA THR A 192 17.94 -7.31 14.53
C THR A 192 18.60 -7.60 15.88
N ASN A 193 17.92 -8.37 16.73
CA ASN A 193 18.44 -8.89 17.99
C ASN A 193 18.91 -10.34 17.80
N GLU A 194 20.19 -10.61 18.01
CA GLU A 194 20.80 -11.94 17.81
C GLU A 194 20.26 -13.03 18.75
N ASN A 195 19.64 -12.64 19.87
CA ASN A 195 19.04 -13.57 20.83
C ASN A 195 17.55 -13.83 20.56
N MET A 196 17.04 -13.41 19.41
CA MET A 196 15.65 -13.56 19.00
C MET A 196 15.59 -14.20 17.62
N ASP A 197 14.60 -15.06 17.44
CA ASP A 197 14.27 -15.68 16.16
C ASP A 197 12.81 -15.37 15.82
N TYR A 198 12.53 -15.03 14.56
CA TYR A 198 11.15 -14.98 14.05
C TYR A 198 10.77 -16.39 13.61
N ILE A 199 9.78 -17.00 14.26
CA ILE A 199 9.34 -18.37 13.94
C ILE A 199 8.10 -18.31 13.07
N MET A 200 8.14 -19.04 11.95
CA MET A 200 7.04 -19.20 11.01
C MET A 200 6.19 -20.39 11.46
N GLU A 201 5.06 -20.12 12.11
CA GLU A 201 4.12 -21.16 12.52
C GLU A 201 2.79 -21.03 11.79
N LYS A 202 2.20 -22.15 11.40
CA LYS A 202 0.83 -22.17 10.88
C LYS A 202 -0.16 -21.89 12.00
N GLN A 203 -1.07 -20.96 11.76
CA GLN A 203 -2.16 -20.69 12.69
C GLN A 203 -3.15 -21.86 12.66
N ASP A 204 -3.45 -22.38 11.48
CA ASP A 204 -4.33 -23.54 11.30
C ASP A 204 -3.54 -24.78 10.89
N LYS A 205 -3.22 -25.62 11.89
CA LYS A 205 -2.48 -26.87 11.70
C LYS A 205 -3.21 -27.90 10.83
N SER A 206 -4.51 -27.73 10.57
CA SER A 206 -5.26 -28.60 9.66
C SER A 206 -4.97 -28.29 8.19
N LYS A 207 -4.49 -27.08 7.89
CA LYS A 207 -4.13 -26.69 6.53
C LYS A 207 -2.76 -27.24 6.14
N LYS A 208 -2.70 -27.73 4.90
CA LYS A 208 -1.43 -28.16 4.28
C LYS A 208 -0.49 -26.99 4.01
N PHE A 209 -1.05 -25.84 3.69
CA PHE A 209 -0.30 -24.64 3.35
C PHE A 209 -0.99 -23.42 3.93
N GLU A 210 -0.21 -22.46 4.37
CA GLU A 210 -0.67 -21.16 4.82
C GLU A 210 0.13 -20.07 4.10
N THR A 211 -0.54 -19.03 3.61
CA THR A 211 0.13 -17.92 2.92
C THR A 211 0.12 -16.70 3.81
N ILE A 212 1.30 -16.14 4.05
CA ILE A 212 1.51 -14.93 4.84
C ILE A 212 2.02 -13.84 3.91
N ASN A 213 1.51 -12.61 4.10
CA ASN A 213 2.05 -11.44 3.44
C ASN A 213 2.93 -10.67 4.42
N LEU A 214 4.18 -10.42 4.04
CA LEU A 214 5.06 -9.50 4.75
C LEU A 214 5.04 -8.15 4.05
N ILE A 215 5.00 -7.09 4.84
CA ILE A 215 5.20 -5.72 4.36
C ILE A 215 6.27 -5.07 5.22
N LEU A 216 7.37 -4.64 4.59
CA LEU A 216 8.39 -3.83 5.23
C LEU A 216 8.28 -2.41 4.69
N VAL A 217 8.17 -1.44 5.61
CA VAL A 217 8.02 -0.02 5.28
C VAL A 217 9.19 0.75 5.87
N ALA A 218 9.89 1.49 5.03
CA ALA A 218 10.92 2.44 5.40
C ALA A 218 10.39 3.87 5.34
N THR A 219 10.63 4.66 6.39
CA THR A 219 10.23 6.07 6.47
C THR A 219 11.41 6.96 6.81
N LYS A 220 11.55 8.11 6.13
CA LYS A 220 12.65 9.06 6.40
C LYS A 220 12.55 9.72 7.79
N ARG A 221 11.35 9.77 8.35
CA ARG A 221 11.05 10.29 9.70
C ARG A 221 10.40 9.21 10.54
N ASP A 222 10.48 9.37 11.86
CA ASP A 222 9.79 8.49 12.78
C ASP A 222 8.29 8.76 12.75
N ILE A 223 7.56 7.95 11.99
CA ILE A 223 6.11 7.99 11.90
C ILE A 223 5.62 6.69 12.55
N PRO A 224 4.97 6.73 13.73
CA PRO A 224 4.43 5.53 14.35
C PRO A 224 3.14 5.07 13.65
N PHE A 225 2.91 3.76 13.64
CA PHE A 225 1.61 3.18 13.37
C PHE A 225 0.78 3.20 14.67
N ILE A 226 -0.37 3.90 14.66
CA ILE A 226 -1.18 4.18 15.87
C ILE A 226 -2.56 3.52 15.86
N GLU A 227 -2.91 2.77 14.82
CA GLU A 227 -4.22 2.14 14.70
C GLU A 227 -4.34 0.93 15.66
N SER A 228 -5.51 0.81 16.29
CA SER A 228 -5.80 -0.25 17.25
C SER A 228 -5.92 -1.63 16.61
N SER A 229 -6.39 -1.69 15.36
CA SER A 229 -6.55 -2.91 14.59
C SER A 229 -5.53 -2.95 13.45
N ILE A 230 -4.68 -3.99 13.47
CA ILE A 230 -3.69 -4.21 12.43
C ILE A 230 -4.33 -5.09 11.36
N THR A 231 -4.80 -4.44 10.29
CA THR A 231 -5.36 -5.09 9.11
C THR A 231 -4.58 -4.61 7.89
N PHE A 232 -4.67 -5.37 6.80
CA PHE A 232 -4.02 -4.97 5.56
C PHE A 232 -4.48 -3.57 5.11
N GLU A 233 -5.77 -3.27 5.28
CA GLU A 233 -6.34 -1.96 4.98
C GLU A 233 -5.79 -0.85 5.88
N SER A 234 -5.69 -1.07 7.19
CA SER A 234 -5.20 -0.03 8.11
C SER A 234 -3.73 0.29 7.86
N VAL A 235 -2.90 -0.71 7.56
CA VAL A 235 -1.50 -0.51 7.19
C VAL A 235 -1.36 0.20 5.85
N LEU A 236 -2.16 -0.17 4.84
CA LEU A 236 -2.18 0.57 3.58
C LEU A 236 -2.60 2.04 3.78
N LYS A 237 -3.67 2.31 4.55
CA LYS A 237 -4.09 3.68 4.88
C LYS A 237 -2.96 4.48 5.52
N TRP A 238 -2.24 3.86 6.45
CA TRP A 238 -1.08 4.47 7.10
C TRP A 238 0.06 4.75 6.12
N ILE A 239 0.48 3.77 5.30
CA ILE A 239 1.50 3.95 4.26
C ILE A 239 1.10 5.11 3.34
N TYR A 240 -0.16 5.11 2.86
CA TYR A 240 -0.68 6.13 1.96
C TYR A 240 -0.82 7.52 2.58
N ALA A 241 -0.88 7.63 3.91
CA ALA A 241 -0.89 8.90 4.61
C ALA A 241 0.50 9.57 4.65
N ILE A 242 1.58 8.80 4.51
CA ILE A 242 2.97 9.28 4.49
C ILE A 242 3.28 9.83 3.09
N PRO A 243 3.95 10.99 2.91
CA PRO A 243 4.36 11.45 1.59
C PRO A 243 5.23 10.41 0.82
N ALA A 244 5.08 10.28 -0.50
CA ALA A 244 5.88 9.28 -1.26
C ALA A 244 7.38 9.56 -1.30
N ASP A 245 7.81 10.82 -1.24
CA ASP A 245 9.23 11.16 -1.07
C ASP A 245 9.78 10.71 0.28
N GLU A 246 8.91 10.43 1.25
CA GLU A 246 9.31 10.04 2.61
C GLU A 246 9.17 8.55 2.91
N ARG A 247 8.64 7.75 1.97
CA ARG A 247 8.38 6.32 2.20
C ARG A 247 8.93 5.44 1.08
N ALA A 248 9.41 4.26 1.46
CA ALA A 248 9.65 3.14 0.56
C ALA A 248 9.02 1.90 1.19
N ALA A 249 8.34 1.07 0.40
CA ALA A 249 7.67 -0.12 0.91
C ALA A 249 7.97 -1.32 0.02
N TRP A 250 8.31 -2.42 0.67
CA TRP A 250 8.54 -3.72 0.07
C TRP A 250 7.48 -4.70 0.59
N ARG A 251 7.06 -5.63 -0.26
CA ARG A 251 6.14 -6.68 0.12
C ARG A 251 6.49 -7.99 -0.56
N GLU A 252 6.21 -9.09 0.13
CA GLU A 252 6.37 -10.43 -0.41
C GLU A 252 5.34 -11.38 0.19
N ALA A 253 4.88 -12.33 -0.62
CA ALA A 253 4.02 -13.41 -0.16
C ALA A 253 4.87 -14.65 0.11
N ILE A 254 4.68 -15.22 1.29
CA ILE A 254 5.45 -16.37 1.80
C ILE A 254 4.47 -17.51 2.07
N VAL A 255 4.90 -18.74 1.81
CA VAL A 255 4.11 -19.95 2.08
C VAL A 255 4.73 -20.75 3.21
N ILE A 256 3.95 -21.11 4.22
CA ILE A 256 4.31 -22.08 5.26
C ILE A 256 3.70 -23.44 4.90
N GLN A 257 4.50 -24.51 4.96
CA GLN A 257 4.11 -25.90 4.70
C GLN A 257 4.05 -26.72 6.00
#